data_AF-A0A9P0NV43-F1
#
_entry.id   AF-A0A9P0NV43-F1
#
_cell.length_a   1.000
_cell.length_b   1.000
_cell.length_c   1.000
_cell.angle_alpha   90.00
_cell.angle_beta   90.00
_cell.angle_gamma   90.00
#
_symmetry.space_group_name_H-M   'P 1'
#
loop_
_entity.id
_entity.type
_entity.pdbx_description
1 polymer ?
#
loop_
_entity_poly.entity_id
_entity_poly.type
_entity_poly.pdbx_seq_one_letter_code
_entity_poly.pdbx_strand_id
1 'polypeptide(L)'
;MFALPWYLTWFGHSLNQYRDVVRLYDYFLASPPLMPLYVAASLVVQRRNEVFAEGCDMASIHCLLSQIPDDLDFEDILERAAAYYKRYPPEKLEHLAKKRVRKELEQRQRDEQIMKNRLNRSKSLWVRINRNVPKWLLFNCRGRYGLLFATATVLFGYFYFVKISEEKFSFMR
;
A
#
# COMPACT_ATOMS: atom_id res chain seq x y z
N MET A 1 5.92 5.59 -6.52
CA MET A 1 7.30 5.21 -6.89
C MET A 1 7.94 6.46 -7.45
N PHE A 2 8.90 7.07 -6.75
CA PHE A 2 9.34 8.46 -7.05
C PHE A 2 10.42 8.56 -8.12
N ALA A 3 11.33 7.58 -8.22
CA ALA A 3 12.51 7.66 -9.10
C ALA A 3 12.30 7.15 -10.54
N LEU A 4 11.17 6.52 -10.83
CA LEU A 4 10.91 5.95 -12.16
C LEU A 4 10.79 7.04 -13.25
N PRO A 5 10.08 8.16 -13.02
CA PRO A 5 10.09 9.30 -13.94
C PRO A 5 11.49 9.84 -14.22
N TRP A 6 12.34 9.95 -13.19
CA TRP A 6 13.71 10.46 -13.33
C TRP A 6 14.54 9.63 -14.30
N TYR A 7 14.45 8.30 -14.18
CA TYR A 7 15.19 7.38 -15.04
C TYR A 7 14.69 7.42 -16.48
N LEU A 8 13.37 7.51 -16.69
CA LEU A 8 12.78 7.50 -18.04
C LEU A 8 13.03 8.78 -18.83
N THR A 9 12.98 9.94 -18.16
CA THR A 9 13.08 11.26 -18.81
C THR A 9 14.40 11.97 -18.53
N TRP A 10 15.38 11.27 -17.94
CA TRP A 10 16.68 11.82 -17.55
C TRP A 10 16.55 13.15 -16.80
N PHE A 11 15.65 13.18 -15.82
CA PHE A 11 15.30 14.34 -14.99
C PHE A 11 14.67 15.54 -15.71
N GLY A 12 14.31 15.42 -16.99
CA GLY A 12 13.83 16.55 -17.81
C GLY A 12 12.55 17.24 -17.32
N HIS A 13 11.73 16.57 -16.50
CA HIS A 13 10.55 17.17 -15.86
C HIS A 13 10.73 17.45 -14.37
N SER A 14 11.86 17.07 -13.78
CA SER A 14 12.09 17.14 -12.34
C SER A 14 13.05 18.26 -11.94
N LEU A 15 13.80 18.81 -12.89
CA LEU A 15 14.64 19.99 -12.68
C LEU A 15 13.98 21.22 -13.30
N ASN A 16 13.96 22.33 -12.58
CA ASN A 16 13.45 23.59 -13.11
C ASN A 16 14.49 24.28 -14.02
N GLN A 17 15.78 24.09 -13.73
CA GLN A 17 16.86 24.70 -14.48
C GLN A 17 17.21 23.90 -15.74
N TYR A 18 16.86 24.43 -16.92
CA TYR A 18 17.13 23.78 -18.20
C TYR A 18 18.63 23.50 -18.45
N ARG A 19 19.51 24.38 -17.96
CA ARG A 19 20.97 24.23 -18.09
C ARG A 19 21.47 22.92 -17.46
N ASP A 20 20.95 22.56 -16.29
CA ASP A 20 21.34 21.35 -15.57
C ASP A 20 20.83 20.11 -16.27
N VAL A 21 19.62 20.18 -16.86
CA VAL A 21 19.09 19.10 -17.72
C VAL A 21 20.03 18.84 -18.88
N VAL A 22 20.41 19.87 -19.65
CA VAL A 22 21.33 19.69 -20.80
C VAL A 22 22.67 19.12 -20.33
N ARG A 23 23.21 19.60 -19.22
CA ARG A 23 24.46 19.09 -18.63
C ARG A 23 24.38 17.60 -18.28
N LEU A 24 23.27 17.17 -17.68
CA LEU A 24 23.02 15.75 -17.39
C LEU A 24 22.90 14.92 -18.67
N TYR A 25 22.24 15.42 -19.71
CA TYR A 25 22.15 14.75 -21.00
C TYR A 25 23.54 14.56 -21.64
N ASP A 26 24.37 15.60 -21.68
CA ASP A 26 25.74 15.50 -22.18
C ASP A 26 26.54 14.43 -21.41
N TYR A 27 26.39 14.39 -20.09
CA TYR A 27 27.03 13.40 -19.24
C TYR A 27 26.53 11.98 -19.52
N PHE A 28 25.21 11.78 -19.66
CA PHE A 28 24.62 10.46 -19.93
C PHE A 28 24.99 9.93 -21.32
N LEU A 29 25.10 10.80 -22.32
CA LEU A 29 25.54 10.43 -23.67
C LEU A 29 27.02 10.03 -23.71
N ALA A 30 27.86 10.63 -22.87
CA ALA A 30 29.28 10.29 -22.74
C ALA A 30 29.55 9.10 -21.80
N SER A 31 28.54 8.62 -21.07
CA SER A 31 28.68 7.63 -19.99
C SER A 31 28.00 6.28 -20.33
N PRO A 32 28.26 5.21 -19.56
CA PRO A 32 27.55 3.95 -19.71
C PRO A 32 26.03 4.10 -19.50
N PRO A 33 25.19 3.23 -20.11
CA PRO A 33 23.73 3.40 -20.15
C PRO A 33 23.03 3.34 -18.78
N LEU A 34 23.69 2.74 -17.77
CA LEU A 34 23.14 2.65 -16.41
C LEU A 34 23.48 3.88 -15.55
N MET A 35 24.27 4.83 -16.06
CA MET A 35 24.70 6.00 -15.30
C MET A 35 23.55 6.84 -14.70
N PRO A 36 22.41 7.07 -15.39
CA PRO A 36 21.27 7.77 -14.80
C PRO A 36 20.77 7.15 -13.48
N LEU A 37 20.88 5.82 -13.34
CA LEU A 37 20.52 5.13 -12.10
C LEU A 37 21.47 5.47 -10.94
N TYR A 38 22.77 5.57 -11.21
CA TYR A 38 23.76 5.95 -10.21
C TYR A 38 23.65 7.43 -9.83
N VAL A 39 23.33 8.30 -10.79
CA VAL A 39 23.02 9.71 -10.52
C VAL A 39 21.80 9.83 -9.61
N ALA A 40 20.70 9.13 -9.91
CA ALA A 40 19.53 9.10 -9.03
C ALA A 40 19.86 8.58 -7.62
N ALA A 41 20.72 7.57 -7.50
CA ALA A 41 21.16 7.09 -6.19
C ALA A 41 22.01 8.12 -5.44
N SER A 42 22.95 8.79 -6.12
CA SER A 42 23.78 9.83 -5.51
C SER A 42 22.97 11.04 -5.05
N LEU A 43 21.95 11.43 -5.80
CA LEU A 43 21.00 12.47 -5.45
C LEU A 43 20.27 12.16 -4.12
N VAL A 44 19.76 10.93 -3.98
CA VAL A 44 19.10 10.48 -2.74
C VAL A 44 20.09 10.43 -1.58
N VAL A 45 21.32 10.00 -1.81
CA VAL A 45 22.36 9.94 -0.76
C VAL A 45 22.79 11.33 -0.29
N GLN A 46 22.87 12.31 -1.19
CA GLN A 46 23.16 13.69 -0.83
C GLN A 46 22.10 14.28 0.10
N ARG A 47 20.83 13.99 -0.18
CA ARG A 47 19.68 14.41 0.65
C ARG A 47 19.36 13.45 1.79
N ARG A 48 20.29 12.55 2.16
CA ARG A 48 20.04 11.56 3.22
C ARG A 48 19.61 12.19 4.55
N ASN A 49 20.17 13.36 4.89
CA ASN A 49 19.90 14.02 6.16
C ASN A 49 18.42 14.45 6.24
N GLU A 50 17.88 14.98 5.14
CA GLU A 50 16.46 15.32 5.03
C GLU A 50 15.59 14.05 5.10
N VAL A 51 15.98 13.00 4.39
CA VAL A 51 15.26 11.71 4.40
C VAL A 51 15.24 11.08 5.80
N PHE A 52 16.32 11.19 6.57
CA PHE A 52 16.40 10.68 7.95
C PHE A 52 15.67 11.58 8.96
N ALA A 53 15.47 12.86 8.66
CA ALA A 53 14.70 13.79 9.49
C ALA A 53 13.19 13.61 9.31
N GLU A 54 12.76 13.17 8.13
CA GLU A 54 11.36 12.95 7.80
C GLU A 54 10.77 11.71 8.51
N GLY A 55 9.45 11.69 8.71
CA GLY A 55 8.76 10.54 9.30
C GLY A 55 8.90 9.27 8.47
N CYS A 56 8.84 8.10 9.12
CA CYS A 56 8.90 6.78 8.48
C CYS A 56 7.58 6.40 7.76
N ASP A 57 6.98 7.36 7.04
CA ASP A 57 5.81 7.15 6.19
C ASP A 57 6.19 7.25 4.71
N MET A 58 5.57 6.40 3.89
CA MET A 58 5.84 6.34 2.46
C MET A 58 5.39 7.61 1.75
N ALA A 59 4.30 8.26 2.20
CA ALA A 59 3.80 9.47 1.57
C ALA A 59 4.75 10.65 1.78
N SER A 60 5.22 10.87 3.02
CA SER A 60 6.18 11.94 3.34
C SER A 60 7.47 11.81 2.53
N ILE A 61 8.08 10.62 2.51
CA ILE A 61 9.30 10.36 1.73
C ILE A 61 9.05 10.58 0.23
N HIS A 62 7.88 10.17 -0.28
CA HIS A 62 7.52 10.38 -1.67
C HIS A 62 7.41 11.87 -2.01
N CYS A 63 6.74 12.67 -1.18
CA CYS A 63 6.62 14.11 -1.37
C CYS A 63 8.00 14.80 -1.35
N LEU A 64 8.84 14.48 -0.36
CA LEU A 64 10.19 15.03 -0.21
C LEU A 64 11.06 14.77 -1.44
N LEU A 65 11.05 13.52 -1.92
CA LEU A 65 11.88 13.12 -3.05
C LEU A 65 11.28 13.54 -4.39
N SER A 66 9.96 13.72 -4.53
CA SER A 66 9.37 14.22 -5.77
C SER A 66 9.74 15.67 -6.10
N GLN A 67 10.15 16.46 -5.11
CA GLN A 67 10.59 17.84 -5.28
C GLN A 67 12.10 17.92 -5.14
N ILE A 68 12.79 18.21 -6.24
CA ILE A 68 14.25 18.41 -6.24
C ILE A 68 14.53 19.90 -6.00
N PRO A 69 15.37 20.25 -5.01
CA PRO A 69 15.76 21.64 -4.77
C PRO A 69 16.57 22.18 -5.95
N ASP A 70 16.41 23.47 -6.25
CA ASP A 70 17.11 24.14 -7.35
C ASP A 70 18.56 24.50 -7.00
N ASP A 71 18.94 24.48 -5.73
CA ASP A 71 20.26 24.84 -5.20
C ASP A 71 21.23 23.65 -5.10
N LEU A 72 20.96 22.58 -5.84
CA LEU A 72 21.76 21.37 -5.83
C LEU A 72 23.03 21.49 -6.69
N ASP A 73 24.16 21.12 -6.12
CA ASP A 73 25.42 21.00 -6.87
C ASP A 73 25.44 19.70 -7.68
N PHE A 74 25.05 19.79 -8.96
CA PHE A 74 25.04 18.65 -9.87
C PHE A 74 26.43 18.11 -10.18
N GLU A 75 27.49 18.92 -10.13
CA GLU A 75 28.84 18.42 -10.44
C GLU A 75 29.34 17.47 -9.34
N ASP A 76 29.11 17.79 -8.06
CA ASP A 76 29.40 16.88 -6.93
C ASP A 76 28.57 15.59 -7.01
N ILE A 77 27.30 15.69 -7.44
CA ILE A 77 26.44 14.51 -7.67
C ILE A 77 27.02 13.61 -8.76
N LEU A 78 27.43 14.19 -9.89
CA LEU A 78 28.00 13.45 -11.03
C LEU A 78 29.33 12.78 -10.65
N GLU A 79 30.19 13.48 -9.91
CA GLU A 79 31.46 12.90 -9.43
C GLU A 79 31.23 11.71 -8.50
N ARG A 80 30.29 11.83 -7.54
CA ARG A 80 29.90 10.73 -6.65
C ARG A 80 29.27 9.57 -7.40
N ALA A 81 28.42 9.85 -8.40
CA ALA A 81 27.81 8.82 -9.24
C ALA A 81 28.87 8.00 -9.99
N ALA A 82 29.88 8.67 -10.57
CA ALA A 82 31.01 8.02 -11.21
C ALA A 82 31.81 7.15 -10.22
N ALA A 83 32.05 7.66 -9.00
CA ALA A 83 32.72 6.89 -7.95
C ALA A 83 31.91 5.66 -7.53
N TYR A 84 30.59 5.77 -7.43
CA TYR A 84 29.70 4.63 -7.13
C TYR A 84 29.69 3.60 -8.25
N TYR A 85 29.68 4.02 -9.52
CA TYR A 85 29.76 3.10 -10.64
C TYR A 85 31.06 2.28 -10.59
N LYS A 86 32.20 2.94 -10.31
CA LYS A 86 33.50 2.26 -10.18
C LYS A 86 33.54 1.30 -8.99
N ARG A 87 32.97 1.69 -7.85
CA ARG A 87 32.97 0.89 -6.61
C ARG A 87 31.99 -0.29 -6.68
N TYR A 88 30.84 -0.09 -7.32
CA TYR A 88 29.74 -1.05 -7.39
C TYR A 88 29.35 -1.29 -8.86
N PRO A 89 30.17 -2.00 -9.65
CA PRO A 89 29.83 -2.27 -11.04
C PRO A 89 28.56 -3.11 -11.14
N PRO A 90 27.76 -2.94 -12.21
CA PRO A 90 26.44 -3.55 -12.35
C PRO A 90 26.48 -5.08 -12.31
N GLU A 91 27.53 -5.69 -12.86
CA GLU A 91 27.75 -7.15 -12.85
C GLU A 91 27.77 -7.73 -11.43
N LYS A 92 28.37 -7.01 -10.46
CA LYS A 92 28.41 -7.44 -9.06
C LYS A 92 27.06 -7.24 -8.36
N LEU A 93 26.28 -6.26 -8.80
CA LEU A 93 24.97 -5.94 -8.21
C LEU A 93 23.85 -6.83 -8.77
N GLU A 94 24.00 -7.36 -9.98
CA GLU A 94 22.96 -8.11 -10.67
C GLU A 94 22.44 -9.31 -9.87
N HIS A 95 23.33 -10.11 -9.29
CA HIS A 95 22.94 -11.25 -8.47
C HIS A 95 22.14 -10.81 -7.22
N LEU A 96 22.53 -9.71 -6.58
CA LEU A 96 21.83 -9.15 -5.43
C LEU A 96 20.44 -8.63 -5.81
N ALA A 97 20.33 -7.94 -6.94
CA ALA A 97 19.06 -7.47 -7.48
C ALA A 97 18.11 -8.63 -7.81
N LYS A 98 18.60 -9.65 -8.53
CA LYS A 98 17.84 -10.87 -8.86
C LYS A 98 17.37 -11.59 -7.58
N LYS A 99 18.23 -11.69 -6.57
CA LYS A 99 17.88 -12.27 -5.26
C LYS A 99 16.77 -11.47 -4.57
N ARG A 100 16.80 -10.14 -4.62
CA ARG A 100 15.77 -9.28 -4.04
C ARG A 100 14.42 -9.44 -4.75
N VAL A 101 14.43 -9.39 -6.08
CA VAL A 101 13.23 -9.60 -6.91
C VAL A 101 12.59 -10.96 -6.63
N ARG A 102 13.39 -12.02 -6.54
CA ARG A 102 12.88 -13.36 -6.20
C ARG A 102 12.19 -13.39 -4.84
N LYS A 103 12.81 -12.80 -3.81
CA LYS A 103 12.20 -12.72 -2.47
C LYS A 103 10.87 -11.97 -2.47
N GLU A 104 10.79 -10.85 -3.17
CA GLU A 104 9.55 -10.07 -3.29
C GLU A 104 8.47 -10.86 -4.02
N LEU A 105 8.82 -11.59 -5.08
CA LEU A 105 7.87 -12.45 -5.79
C LEU A 105 7.35 -13.58 -4.90
N GLU A 106 8.23 -14.24 -4.14
CA GLU A 106 7.84 -15.27 -3.17
C GLU A 106 6.93 -14.71 -2.06
N GLN A 107 7.17 -13.49 -1.59
CA GLN A 107 6.29 -12.80 -0.64
C GLN A 107 4.91 -12.54 -1.25
N ARG A 108 4.84 -11.95 -2.44
CA ARG A 108 3.58 -11.69 -3.15
C ARG A 108 2.77 -12.97 -3.36
N GLN A 109 3.43 -14.05 -3.78
CA GLN A 109 2.78 -15.35 -3.96
C GLN A 109 2.23 -15.92 -2.64
N ARG A 110 2.98 -15.80 -1.54
CA ARG A 110 2.51 -16.20 -0.20
C ARG A 110 1.29 -15.38 0.23
N ASP A 111 1.32 -14.06 0.06
CA ASP A 111 0.23 -13.18 0.44
C ASP A 111 -1.03 -13.45 -0.40
N GLU A 112 -0.87 -13.70 -1.70
CA GLU A 112 -1.97 -14.13 -2.59
C GLU A 112 -2.56 -15.49 -2.16
N GLN A 113 -1.73 -16.45 -1.78
CA GLN A 113 -2.19 -17.74 -1.27
C GLN A 113 -2.96 -17.57 0.05
N ILE A 114 -2.46 -16.74 0.97
CA ILE A 114 -3.14 -16.43 2.23
C ILE A 114 -4.49 -15.77 1.95
N MET A 115 -4.54 -14.80 1.04
CA MET A 115 -5.77 -14.12 0.60
C MET A 115 -6.78 -15.13 0.03
N LYS A 116 -6.34 -16.01 -0.88
CA LYS A 116 -7.18 -17.07 -1.48
C LYS A 116 -7.70 -18.04 -0.42
N ASN A 117 -6.86 -18.44 0.54
CA ASN A 117 -7.25 -19.34 1.63
C ASN A 117 -8.29 -18.67 2.56
N ARG A 118 -8.14 -17.38 2.88
CA ARG A 118 -9.14 -16.61 3.64
C ARG A 118 -10.47 -16.55 2.91
N LEU A 119 -10.46 -16.25 1.61
CA LEU A 119 -11.67 -16.20 0.78
C LEU A 119 -12.34 -17.57 0.66
N ASN A 120 -11.57 -18.64 0.44
CA ASN A 120 -12.10 -20.00 0.36
C ASN A 120 -12.68 -20.48 1.71
N ARG A 121 -12.03 -20.16 2.83
CA ARG A 121 -12.56 -20.42 4.17
C ARG A 121 -13.86 -19.67 4.41
N SER A 122 -13.92 -18.38 4.06
CA SER A 122 -15.15 -17.58 4.14
C SER A 122 -16.27 -18.17 3.28
N LYS A 123 -16.00 -18.50 2.00
CA LYS A 123 -16.95 -19.19 1.12
C LYS A 123 -17.43 -20.52 1.71
N SER A 124 -16.52 -21.34 2.23
CA SER A 124 -16.85 -22.60 2.90
C SER A 124 -17.77 -22.39 4.11
N LEU A 125 -17.50 -21.38 4.94
CA LEU A 125 -18.32 -21.02 6.08
C LEU A 125 -19.71 -20.55 5.63
N TRP A 126 -19.80 -19.68 4.62
CA TRP A 126 -21.08 -19.26 4.02
C TRP A 126 -21.87 -20.44 3.46
N VAL A 127 -21.22 -21.38 2.76
CA VAL A 127 -21.88 -22.60 2.24
C VAL A 127 -22.41 -23.47 3.37
N ARG A 128 -21.65 -23.65 4.47
CA ARG A 128 -22.10 -24.40 5.66
C ARG A 128 -23.26 -23.72 6.37
N ILE A 129 -23.17 -22.41 6.58
CA ILE A 129 -24.25 -21.60 7.18
C ILE A 129 -25.51 -21.71 6.31
N ASN A 130 -25.40 -21.52 4.99
CA ASN A 130 -26.54 -21.60 4.08
C ASN A 130 -27.20 -23.00 4.04
N ARG A 131 -26.43 -24.08 4.29
CA ARG A 131 -26.95 -25.44 4.30
C ARG A 131 -27.70 -25.79 5.60
N ASN A 132 -27.27 -25.25 6.73
CA ASN A 132 -27.88 -25.52 8.04
C ASN A 132 -28.95 -24.49 8.45
N VAL A 133 -29.07 -23.38 7.73
CA VAL A 133 -30.11 -22.38 7.96
C VAL A 133 -31.35 -22.69 7.10
N PRO A 134 -32.54 -22.85 7.70
CA PRO A 134 -33.75 -23.14 6.95
C PRO A 134 -34.13 -21.95 6.06
N LYS A 135 -34.63 -22.24 4.84
CA LYS A 135 -34.86 -21.25 3.76
C LYS A 135 -35.74 -20.04 4.16
N TRP A 136 -36.64 -20.19 5.14
CA TRP A 136 -37.51 -19.11 5.62
C TRP A 136 -36.75 -17.97 6.33
N LEU A 137 -35.59 -18.26 6.92
CA LEU A 137 -34.74 -17.28 7.62
C LEU A 137 -33.92 -16.41 6.65
N LEU A 138 -33.47 -17.02 5.54
CA LEU A 138 -32.71 -16.32 4.50
C LEU A 138 -33.60 -15.41 3.63
N PHE A 139 -34.89 -15.73 3.50
CA PHE A 139 -35.84 -14.94 2.72
C PHE A 139 -36.39 -13.72 3.47
N ASN A 140 -36.57 -13.81 4.80
CA ASN A 140 -37.25 -12.76 5.56
C ASN A 140 -36.40 -11.52 5.89
N CYS A 141 -35.07 -11.60 5.89
CA CYS A 141 -34.22 -10.46 6.28
C CYS A 141 -33.85 -9.49 5.15
N ARG A 142 -34.21 -9.78 3.89
CA ARG A 142 -33.83 -8.93 2.74
C ARG A 142 -34.88 -7.90 2.34
N GLY A 143 -36.07 -7.93 2.95
CA GLY A 143 -37.13 -6.93 2.77
C GLY A 143 -37.23 -5.96 3.95
N ARG A 144 -37.57 -4.68 3.67
CA ARG A 144 -37.77 -3.61 4.68
C ARG A 144 -38.68 -3.99 5.87
N TYR A 145 -39.53 -5.02 5.71
CA TYR A 145 -40.47 -5.48 6.72
C TYR A 145 -39.94 -6.59 7.66
N GLY A 146 -38.80 -7.21 7.35
CA GLY A 146 -38.24 -8.31 8.16
C GLY A 146 -37.81 -7.90 9.57
N LEU A 147 -37.17 -6.74 9.69
CA LEU A 147 -36.79 -6.14 10.97
C LEU A 147 -38.02 -5.74 11.79
N LEU A 148 -39.07 -5.23 11.15
CA LEU A 148 -40.30 -4.81 11.82
C LEU A 148 -41.03 -5.99 12.47
N PHE A 149 -41.07 -7.15 11.81
CA PHE A 149 -41.67 -8.36 12.38
C PHE A 149 -40.89 -8.88 13.60
N ALA A 150 -39.56 -8.83 13.56
CA ALA A 150 -38.71 -9.23 14.68
C ALA A 150 -38.88 -8.29 15.89
N THR A 151 -38.93 -6.97 15.65
CA THR A 151 -39.18 -6.00 16.72
C THR A 151 -40.59 -6.15 17.30
N ALA A 152 -41.60 -6.39 16.46
CA ALA A 152 -42.97 -6.57 16.91
C ALA A 152 -43.13 -7.82 17.79
N THR A 153 -42.50 -8.95 17.44
CA THR A 153 -42.56 -10.18 18.25
C THR A 153 -41.87 -10.04 19.60
N VAL A 154 -40.72 -9.36 19.68
CA VAL A 154 -40.04 -9.10 20.95
C VAL A 154 -40.85 -8.16 21.84
N LEU A 155 -41.42 -7.08 21.26
CA LEU A 155 -42.30 -6.17 22.00
C LEU A 155 -43.56 -6.88 22.50
N PHE A 156 -44.16 -7.75 21.69
CA PHE A 156 -45.34 -8.50 22.10
C PHE A 156 -45.03 -9.46 23.25
N GLY A 157 -43.89 -10.15 23.20
CA GLY A 157 -43.42 -11.03 24.27
C GLY A 157 -43.13 -10.26 25.57
N TYR A 158 -42.47 -9.10 25.48
CA TYR A 158 -42.23 -8.22 26.62
C TYR A 158 -43.54 -7.73 27.25
N PHE A 159 -44.50 -7.31 26.42
CA PHE A 159 -45.80 -6.83 26.89
C PHE A 159 -46.58 -7.93 27.61
N TYR A 160 -46.56 -9.15 27.07
CA TYR A 160 -47.18 -10.31 27.72
C TYR A 160 -46.51 -10.66 29.04
N PHE A 161 -45.18 -10.57 29.13
CA PHE A 161 -44.45 -10.81 30.36
C PHE A 161 -44.79 -9.80 31.45
N VAL A 162 -44.85 -8.51 31.11
CA VAL A 162 -45.25 -7.44 32.04
C VAL A 162 -46.69 -7.65 32.51
N LYS A 163 -47.60 -7.98 31.59
CA LYS A 163 -49.00 -8.24 31.93
C LYS A 163 -49.17 -9.46 32.85
N ILE A 164 -48.43 -10.53 32.60
CA ILE A 164 -48.39 -11.72 33.48
C ILE A 164 -47.77 -11.37 34.85
N SER A 165 -46.78 -10.49 34.89
CA SER A 165 -46.18 -10.04 36.15
C SER A 165 -47.15 -9.21 36.98
N GLU A 166 -47.99 -8.38 36.35
CA GLU A 166 -49.05 -7.63 37.02
C GLU A 166 -50.17 -8.54 37.55
N GLU A 167 -50.61 -9.54 36.76
CA GLU A 167 -51.62 -10.50 37.22
C GLU A 167 -51.15 -11.34 38.42
N LYS A 168 -49.87 -11.74 38.44
CA LYS A 168 -49.27 -12.44 39.59
C LYS A 168 -49.20 -11.57 40.85
N PHE A 169 -49.08 -10.25 40.70
CA PHE A 169 -49.03 -9.33 41.84
C PHE A 169 -50.42 -9.00 42.40
N SER A 170 -51.47 -9.05 41.56
CA SER A 170 -52.87 -8.89 41.98
C SER A 170 -53.41 -10.09 42.77
N PHE A 171 -52.93 -11.30 42.50
CA PHE A 171 -53.34 -12.53 43.20
C PHE A 171 -52.77 -12.67 44.63
N MET A 172 -51.78 -11.86 45.01
CA MET A 172 -51.08 -11.95 46.30
C MET A 172 -51.45 -10.83 47.30
N ARG A 173 -52.56 -10.13 47.08
CA ARG A 173 -53.13 -9.14 48.01
C ARG A 173 -54.52 -9.55 48.48
#